data_AF-I4EFM7-F1
#
_entry.id   AF-I4EFM7-F1
#
_cell.length_a   1.000
_cell.length_b   1.000
_cell.length_c   1.000
_cell.angle_alpha   90.00
_cell.angle_beta   90.00
_cell.angle_gamma   90.00
#
_symmetry.space_group_name_H-M   'P 1'
#
loop_
_entity.id
_entity.type
_entity.pdbx_description
1 polymer ?
#
loop_
_entity_poly.entity_id
_entity_poly.type
_entity_poly.pdbx_seq_one_letter_code
_entity_poly.pdbx_strand_id
1 'polypeptide(L)' 'MAFSETEILNALTQHGFRPAYRSSAVTMLVHPGQPGLAVRVGTTQAVIERDGREIYRAPHGDFDVERLLALVASEGSPQP' A
#
# COMPACT_ATOMS: atom_id res chain seq x y z
N MET A 1 -0.74 2.66 18.18
CA MET A 1 -2.19 2.53 17.96
C MET A 1 -2.34 1.65 16.74
N ALA A 2 -3.12 0.57 16.81
CA ALA A 2 -3.28 -0.30 15.65
C ALA A 2 -4.16 0.40 14.63
N PHE A 3 -3.72 0.49 13.37
CA PHE A 3 -4.60 0.93 12.31
C PHE A 3 -5.62 -0.19 12.05
N SER A 4 -6.87 0.18 11.80
CA SER A 4 -7.89 -0.69 11.22
C SER A 4 -7.79 -0.67 9.70
N GLU A 5 -8.35 -1.68 9.02
CA GLU A 5 -8.43 -1.72 7.55
C GLU A 5 -8.93 -0.39 6.97
N THR A 6 -10.00 0.15 7.52
CA THR A 6 -10.60 1.42 7.06
C THR A 6 -9.65 2.60 7.20
N GLU A 7 -8.88 2.68 8.28
CA GLU A 7 -7.91 3.76 8.48
C GLU A 7 -6.75 3.67 7.49
N ILE A 8 -6.26 2.46 7.21
CA ILE A 8 -5.24 2.23 6.19
C ILE A 8 -5.76 2.65 4.81
N LEU A 9 -6.97 2.23 4.44
CA LEU A 9 -7.57 2.59 3.16
C LEU A 9 -7.77 4.09 3.00
N ASN A 10 -8.22 4.77 4.07
CA ASN A 10 -8.40 6.22 4.08
C ASN A 10 -7.06 6.94 3.91
N ALA A 11 -6.03 6.54 4.67
CA ALA A 11 -4.70 7.13 4.56
C ALA A 11 -4.13 6.97 3.13
N LEU A 12 -4.15 5.76 2.58
CA LEU A 12 -3.70 5.50 1.21
C LEU A 12 -4.47 6.35 0.18
N THR A 13 -5.78 6.47 0.33
CA THR A 13 -6.60 7.27 -0.58
C THR A 13 -6.27 8.77 -0.51
N GLN A 14 -5.96 9.29 0.68
CA GLN A 14 -5.50 10.67 0.87
C GLN A 14 -4.14 10.92 0.18
N HIS A 15 -3.29 9.89 0.09
CA HIS A 15 -2.02 9.93 -0.65
C HIS A 15 -2.15 9.54 -2.13
N GLY A 16 -3.36 9.60 -2.70
CA GLY A 16 -3.58 9.45 -4.14
C GLY A 16 -3.71 8.01 -4.63
N PHE A 17 -3.66 7.01 -3.76
CA PHE A 17 -4.01 5.64 -4.14
C PHE A 17 -5.51 5.55 -4.48
N ARG A 18 -5.83 4.67 -5.42
CA ARG A 18 -7.19 4.40 -5.89
C ARG A 18 -7.50 2.92 -5.75
N PRO A 19 -8.67 2.52 -5.23
CA PRO A 19 -9.08 1.12 -5.24
C PRO A 19 -9.17 0.59 -6.67
N ALA A 20 -8.49 -0.51 -6.95
CA ALA A 20 -8.55 -1.22 -8.24
C ALA A 20 -9.41 -2.49 -8.15
N TYR A 21 -9.43 -3.13 -6.99
CA TYR A 21 -10.21 -4.33 -6.73
C TYR A 21 -10.64 -4.38 -5.26
N ARG A 22 -11.85 -4.88 -5.00
CA ARG A 22 -12.37 -5.05 -3.65
C ARG A 22 -13.15 -6.36 -3.54
N SER A 23 -12.85 -7.14 -2.51
CA SER A 23 -13.62 -8.30 -2.08
C SER A 23 -13.93 -8.21 -0.59
N SER A 24 -14.58 -9.23 -0.04
CA SER A 24 -14.84 -9.35 1.40
C SER A 24 -13.59 -9.60 2.24
N ALA A 25 -12.47 -9.99 1.62
CA ALA A 25 -11.24 -10.38 2.33
C ALA A 25 -10.03 -9.50 2.00
N VAL A 26 -10.08 -8.77 0.88
CA VAL A 26 -8.96 -7.93 0.44
C VAL A 26 -9.46 -6.73 -0.37
N THR A 27 -8.85 -5.58 -0.11
CA THR A 27 -8.94 -4.40 -0.95
C THR A 27 -7.57 -4.14 -1.57
N MET A 28 -7.51 -4.05 -2.90
CA MET A 28 -6.31 -3.70 -3.64
C MET A 28 -6.40 -2.26 -4.12
N LEU A 29 -5.36 -1.48 -3.86
CA LEU A 29 -5.20 -0.10 -4.30
C LEU A 29 -3.99 0.01 -5.21
N VAL A 30 -4.07 0.92 -6.18
CA VAL A 30 -2.98 1.25 -7.11
C VAL A 30 -2.75 2.75 -7.09
N HIS A 31 -1.55 3.21 -7.44
CA HIS A 31 -1.25 4.63 -7.51
C HIS A 31 -1.13 5.08 -8.98
N PRO A 32 -1.99 5.98 -9.49
CA PRO A 32 -2.01 6.35 -10.90
C PRO A 32 -0.74 7.06 -11.37
N GLY A 33 -0.07 7.79 -10.48
CA GLY A 33 1.22 8.42 -10.76
C GLY A 33 2.43 7.48 -10.62
N GLN A 34 2.22 6.22 -10.26
CA GLN A 34 3.30 5.25 -10.02
C GLN A 34 2.94 3.88 -10.59
N PRO A 35 3.10 3.70 -11.92
CA PRO A 35 2.84 2.43 -12.58
C PRO A 35 3.62 1.28 -11.92
N GLY A 36 2.98 0.11 -11.83
CA GLY A 36 3.56 -1.06 -11.19
C GLY A 36 3.39 -1.11 -9.67
N LEU A 37 3.01 -0.01 -9.02
CA LEU A 37 2.79 0.00 -7.57
C LEU A 37 1.36 -0.44 -7.20
N ALA A 38 1.27 -1.41 -6.30
CA ALA A 38 0.02 -1.87 -5.71
C ALA A 38 0.14 -2.06 -4.20
N VAL A 39 -0.96 -1.83 -3.50
CA VAL A 39 -1.11 -2.11 -2.07
C VAL A 39 -2.29 -3.03 -1.87
N ARG A 40 -2.08 -4.18 -1.26
CA ARG A 40 -3.15 -5.11 -0.87
C ARG A 40 -3.38 -5.00 0.62
N VAL A 41 -4.58 -4.59 1.00
CA VAL A 41 -5.01 -4.51 2.40
C VAL A 41 -5.97 -5.67 2.64
N GLY A 42 -5.49 -6.69 3.35
CA GLY A 42 -6.31 -7.80 3.82
C GLY A 42 -6.91 -7.51 5.19
N THR A 43 -7.50 -8.52 5.82
CA THR A 43 -8.19 -8.38 7.12
C THR A 43 -7.25 -8.15 8.31
N THR A 44 -5.98 -8.55 8.24
CA THR A 44 -5.02 -8.46 9.36
C THR A 44 -3.71 -7.79 9.00
N GLN A 45 -3.42 -7.66 7.71
CA GLN A 45 -2.14 -7.19 7.21
C GLN A 45 -2.31 -6.40 5.92
N ALA A 46 -1.31 -5.56 5.64
CA ALA A 46 -1.16 -4.89 4.37
C ALA A 46 0.17 -5.29 3.72
N VAL A 47 0.13 -5.40 2.39
CA VAL A 47 1.26 -5.80 1.55
C VAL A 47 1.44 -4.75 0.47
N ILE A 48 2.68 -4.35 0.21
CA ILE A 48 3.04 -3.48 -0.90
C ILE A 48 3.76 -4.32 -1.94
N GLU A 49 3.33 -4.19 -3.18
CA GLU A 49 3.90 -4.86 -4.33
C GLU A 49 4.34 -3.82 -5.36
N ARG A 50 5.50 -4.06 -5.97
CA ARG A 50 6.01 -3.31 -7.11
C ARG A 50 6.30 -4.27 -8.24
N ASP A 51 5.65 -4.06 -9.39
CA ASP A 51 5.80 -4.90 -10.60
C ASP A 51 5.58 -6.40 -10.31
N GLY A 52 4.62 -6.69 -9.41
CA GLY A 52 4.28 -8.06 -8.98
C GLY A 52 5.20 -8.64 -7.89
N ARG A 53 6.20 -7.89 -7.42
CA ARG A 53 7.11 -8.31 -6.34
C ARG A 53 6.73 -7.64 -5.02
N GLU A 54 6.58 -8.43 -3.97
CA GLU A 54 6.41 -7.90 -2.61
C GLU A 54 7.67 -7.17 -2.16
N ILE A 55 7.50 -5.91 -1.74
CA ILE A 55 8.58 -5.06 -1.21
C ILE A 55 8.37 -4.73 0.27
N TYR A 56 7.15 -4.94 0.80
CA TYR A 56 6.84 -4.70 2.20
C TYR A 56 5.59 -5.46 2.63
N ARG A 57 5.58 -5.90 3.89
CA ARG A 57 4.44 -6.50 4.56
C ARG A 57 4.44 -6.07 6.01
N ALA A 58 3.28 -5.68 6.50
CA ALA A 58 3.10 -5.40 7.92
C ALA A 58 1.70 -5.82 8.39
N PRO A 59 1.58 -6.32 9.64
CA PRO A 59 0.27 -6.39 10.29
C PRO A 59 -0.30 -4.98 10.42
N HIS A 60 -1.62 -4.82 10.45
CA HIS A 60 -2.23 -3.48 10.55
C HIS A 60 -1.80 -2.71 11.81
N GLY A 61 -1.49 -3.44 12.88
CA GLY A 61 -0.96 -2.89 14.14
C GLY A 61 0.33 -2.09 13.97
N ASP A 62 1.17 -2.51 13.02
CA ASP A 62 2.50 -1.95 12.76
C ASP A 62 2.57 -1.32 11.36
N PHE A 63 1.42 -1.12 10.71
CA PHE A 63 1.39 -0.50 9.40
C PHE A 63 1.72 0.98 9.52
N ASP A 64 2.71 1.41 8.74
CA ASP A 64 3.20 2.77 8.71
C ASP A 64 3.14 3.28 7.27
N VAL A 65 2.21 4.21 7.03
CA VAL A 65 1.98 4.82 5.72
C VAL A 65 3.16 5.70 5.30
N GLU A 66 3.85 6.35 6.23
CA GLU A 66 5.02 7.18 5.93
C GLU A 66 6.19 6.30 5.50
N ARG A 67 6.39 5.17 6.18
CA ARG A 67 7.38 4.17 5.76
C ARG A 67 7.07 3.61 4.37
N LEU A 68 5.79 3.34 4.08
CA LEU A 68 5.35 2.95 2.73
C LEU A 68 5.74 4.00 1.71
N LEU A 69 5.42 5.27 1.95
CA LEU A 69 5.71 6.37 1.02
C LEU A 69 7.22 6.55 0.81
N ALA A 70 8.02 6.36 1.86
CA ALA A 70 9.48 6.38 1.77
C ALA A 70 10.04 5.23 0.92
N LEU A 71 9.54 4.00 1.07
CA LEU A 71 9.94 2.86 0.23
C LEU A 71 9.57 3.12 -1.23
N VAL A 72 8.37 3.62 -1.45
CA VAL A 72 7.84 3.96 -2.77
C VAL A 72 8.68 5.06 -3.45
N ALA A 73 9.07 6.10 -2.73
CA ALA A 73 9.95 7.15 -3.24
C ALA A 73 11.37 6.64 -3.53
N SER A 74 11.89 5.71 -2.72
CA SER A 74 13.24 5.16 -2.86
C SER A 74 13.35 4.24 -4.09
N GLU A 75 12.35 3.40 -4.33
CA GLU A 75 12.27 2.50 -5.49
C GLU A 75 11.95 3.24 -6.81
N GLY A 76 11.47 4.49 -6.72
CA GLY A 76 11.20 5.36 -7.88
C GLY A 76 12.42 6.08 -8.45
N SER A 77 13.60 5.93 -7.83
CA SER A 77 14.85 6.48 -8.37
C SER A 77 15.38 5.54 -9.46
N PRO A 78 15.47 5.97 -10.75
CA PRO A 78 16.29 5.24 -11.70
C PRO A 78 17.72 5.24 -11.15
N GLN A 79 18.25 4.06 -10.90
CA GLN A 79 19.65 3.89 -10.56
C GLN A 79 20.49 4.47 -11.72
N PRO A 80 21.43 5.41 -11.47
CA PRO A 80 22.26 5.99 -12.53
C PRO A 80 23.19 4.96 -13.19
#